data_AF-A0A1R3T674-F1
#
_entry.id   AF-A0A1R3T674-F1
#
_cell.length_a   1.000
_cell.length_b   1.000
_cell.length_c   1.000
_cell.angle_alpha   90.00
_cell.angle_beta   90.00
_cell.angle_gamma   90.00
#
_symmetry.space_group_name_H-M   'P 1'
#
loop_
_entity.id
_entity.type
_entity.pdbx_description
1 polymer ?
#
loop_
_entity_poly.entity_id
_entity_poly.type
_entity_poly.pdbx_seq_one_letter_code
_entity_poly.pdbx_strand_id
1 'polypeptide(L)'
;MDYIEITPQKELSSFIKCFWEYKSKGKDIHHTIFPNGCFELIMVFEKWELASEYIFNREISSILDSILLLNPNFWGLKELDSLPFSDRTIEIGKKLSRIIREKEIDQEKQLLLTTVYTPDLNVEEVANITHWDRRRINRYFNKQFGLSSKTFLNIIRLRSSFESIKESTLYPDLNYYDQSHYIKETKKYTGESPKKLLKNEDDRFLQFSVNRKP
;
A
#
# COMPACT_ATOMS: atom_id res chain seq x y z
N MET A 1 21.45 2.98 -6.75
CA MET A 1 20.16 2.39 -6.39
C MET A 1 19.47 2.16 -7.69
N ASP A 2 19.13 0.92 -8.00
CA ASP A 2 18.50 0.58 -9.27
C ASP A 2 17.06 0.23 -8.94
N TYR A 3 16.14 1.15 -9.27
CA TYR A 3 14.69 0.99 -9.09
C TYR A 3 14.05 0.80 -10.46
N ILE A 4 13.25 -0.24 -10.60
CA ILE A 4 12.51 -0.56 -11.83
C ILE A 4 11.05 -0.77 -11.46
N GLU A 5 10.14 -0.16 -12.22
CA GLU A 5 8.69 -0.33 -12.06
C GLU A 5 8.09 -0.85 -13.37
N ILE A 6 7.19 -1.83 -13.26
CA ILE A 6 6.47 -2.45 -14.37
C ILE A 6 4.97 -2.39 -14.10
N THR A 7 4.24 -1.83 -15.06
CA THR A 7 2.77 -1.81 -15.05
C THR A 7 2.22 -3.22 -15.30
N PRO A 8 1.22 -3.69 -14.54
CA PRO A 8 0.63 -5.00 -14.73
C PRO A 8 -0.15 -5.08 -16.06
N GLN A 9 -0.44 -6.31 -16.48
CA GLN A 9 -1.35 -6.56 -17.60
C GLN A 9 -2.74 -5.94 -17.33
N LYS A 10 -3.46 -5.54 -18.39
CA LYS A 10 -4.76 -4.83 -18.30
C LYS A 10 -5.81 -5.56 -17.45
N GLU A 11 -5.79 -6.89 -17.43
CA GLU A 11 -6.70 -7.69 -16.59
C GLU A 11 -6.45 -7.47 -15.09
N LEU A 12 -5.20 -7.19 -14.71
CA LEU A 12 -4.77 -7.04 -13.33
C LEU A 12 -4.72 -5.58 -12.89
N SER A 13 -4.85 -4.61 -13.79
CA SER A 13 -4.70 -3.18 -13.45
C SER A 13 -5.77 -2.66 -12.48
N SER A 14 -6.88 -3.37 -12.30
CA SER A 14 -7.90 -3.08 -11.28
C SER A 14 -7.54 -3.61 -9.89
N PHE A 15 -6.51 -4.47 -9.78
CA PHE A 15 -6.13 -5.16 -8.55
C PHE A 15 -4.68 -4.89 -8.13
N ILE A 16 -3.80 -4.66 -9.11
CA ILE A 16 -2.38 -4.44 -8.93
C ILE A 16 -2.08 -3.05 -9.47
N LYS A 17 -1.39 -2.22 -8.67
CA LYS A 17 -0.96 -0.90 -9.12
C LYS A 17 0.28 -1.00 -10.01
N CYS A 18 1.31 -1.68 -9.50
CA CYS A 18 2.57 -1.91 -10.20
C CYS A 18 3.33 -3.06 -9.55
N PHE A 19 4.31 -3.58 -10.28
CA PHE A 19 5.39 -4.40 -9.74
C PHE A 19 6.66 -3.55 -9.71
N TRP A 20 7.48 -3.67 -8.66
CA TRP A 20 8.76 -2.97 -8.61
C TRP A 20 9.90 -3.86 -8.11
N GLU A 21 11.12 -3.55 -8.53
CA GLU A 21 12.37 -4.14 -8.05
C GLU A 21 13.29 -3.02 -7.58
N TYR A 22 13.93 -3.22 -6.43
CA TYR A 22 14.92 -2.32 -5.89
C TYR A 22 16.22 -3.08 -5.58
N LYS A 23 17.36 -2.61 -6.11
CA LYS A 23 18.69 -3.16 -5.82
C LYS A 23 19.52 -2.17 -5.01
N SER A 24 19.91 -2.58 -3.79
CA SER A 24 20.84 -1.85 -2.93
C SER A 24 22.29 -2.13 -3.34
N LYS A 25 23.14 -1.10 -3.33
CA LYS A 25 24.60 -1.24 -3.56
C LYS A 25 25.36 -1.53 -2.25
N GLY A 26 24.83 -2.43 -1.42
CA GLY A 26 25.54 -2.94 -0.23
C GLY A 26 25.44 -2.13 1.07
N LYS A 27 24.49 -1.18 1.19
CA LYS A 27 24.10 -0.63 2.50
C LYS A 27 22.83 -1.32 2.99
N ASP A 28 22.82 -1.73 4.25
CA ASP A 28 21.59 -2.13 4.94
C ASP A 28 20.68 -0.91 5.02
N ILE A 29 19.48 -1.00 4.44
CA ILE A 29 18.50 0.07 4.46
C ILE A 29 17.39 -0.36 5.40
N HIS A 30 17.18 0.42 6.47
CA HIS A 30 16.00 0.26 7.30
C HIS A 30 14.80 0.87 6.58
N HIS A 31 14.03 0.01 5.93
CA HIS A 31 12.82 0.41 5.23
C HIS A 31 11.66 0.62 6.21
N THR A 32 11.13 1.85 6.26
CA THR A 32 9.85 2.12 6.94
C THR A 32 8.73 2.03 5.91
N ILE A 33 7.93 0.97 5.97
CA ILE A 33 6.70 0.83 5.18
C ILE A 33 5.61 1.62 5.89
N PHE A 34 4.99 2.58 5.20
CA PHE A 34 3.86 3.32 5.75
C PHE A 34 2.53 2.70 5.37
N PRO A 35 1.52 2.81 6.25
CA PRO A 35 0.16 2.54 5.85
C PRO A 35 -0.18 3.54 4.75
N ASN A 36 -0.30 3.07 3.52
CA ASN A 36 -0.75 3.85 2.36
C ASN A 36 -2.10 3.34 1.84
N GLY A 37 -2.71 2.42 2.60
CA GLY A 37 -3.95 1.74 2.28
C GLY A 37 -3.86 0.76 1.12
N CYS A 38 -2.76 0.67 0.36
CA CYS A 38 -2.50 -0.47 -0.52
C CYS A 38 -1.86 -1.62 0.27
N PHE A 39 -2.20 -2.84 -0.11
CA PHE A 39 -1.40 -4.01 0.26
C PHE A 39 -0.15 -4.01 -0.60
N GLU A 40 1.01 -3.91 0.06
CA GLU A 40 2.30 -4.11 -0.58
C GLU A 40 2.73 -5.55 -0.31
N LEU A 41 3.03 -6.31 -1.36
CA LEU A 41 3.71 -7.60 -1.22
C LEU A 41 5.20 -7.35 -1.45
N ILE A 42 6.00 -7.48 -0.40
CA ILE A 42 7.45 -7.29 -0.48
C ILE A 42 8.13 -8.65 -0.47
N MET A 43 8.85 -8.95 -1.55
CA MET A 43 9.69 -10.14 -1.65
C MET A 43 11.16 -9.70 -1.62
N VAL A 44 11.88 -10.08 -0.56
CA VAL A 44 13.30 -9.73 -0.38
C VAL A 44 14.16 -10.94 -0.71
N PHE A 45 14.97 -10.80 -1.76
CA PHE A 45 15.92 -11.81 -2.20
C PHE A 45 17.33 -11.30 -1.89
N GLU A 46 17.78 -11.44 -0.64
CA GLU A 46 19.22 -11.50 -0.26
C GLU A 46 19.48 -11.54 1.26
N LYS A 47 18.51 -11.21 2.12
CA LYS A 47 18.59 -11.38 3.59
C LYS A 47 17.20 -11.68 4.18
N TRP A 48 17.16 -12.56 5.18
CA TRP A 48 15.96 -13.22 5.72
C TRP A 48 15.10 -12.38 6.65
N GLU A 49 14.80 -11.12 6.32
CA GLU A 49 13.82 -10.34 7.09
C GLU A 49 13.07 -9.39 6.16
N LEU A 50 11.75 -9.59 6.00
CA LEU A 50 10.74 -8.53 5.82
C LEU A 50 9.31 -9.06 5.69
N ALA A 51 8.39 -8.20 6.12
CA ALA A 51 6.94 -8.37 6.23
C ALA A 51 6.21 -7.79 5.01
N SER A 52 5.13 -8.45 4.58
CA SER A 52 3.75 -7.95 4.67
C SER A 52 2.76 -8.87 3.91
N GLU A 53 1.81 -9.42 4.67
CA GLU A 53 0.37 -9.24 4.46
C GLU A 53 -0.16 -9.14 3.01
N TYR A 54 -0.44 -10.28 2.36
CA TYR A 54 -1.62 -10.55 1.48
C TYR A 54 -1.42 -11.61 0.38
N ILE A 55 -1.15 -12.84 0.82
CA ILE A 55 -1.34 -14.00 -0.07
C ILE A 55 -2.15 -15.15 0.53
N PHE A 56 -2.61 -15.04 1.78
CA PHE A 56 -2.84 -16.23 2.62
C PHE A 56 -4.27 -16.69 2.85
N ASN A 57 -5.24 -16.19 2.08
CA ASN A 57 -6.65 -16.61 2.24
C ASN A 57 -7.15 -16.49 3.71
N ARG A 58 -6.73 -15.43 4.41
CA ARG A 58 -7.03 -15.13 5.84
C ARG A 58 -7.24 -13.63 6.03
N GLU A 59 -7.82 -13.24 7.18
CA GLU A 59 -8.07 -11.83 7.55
C GLU A 59 -6.77 -11.11 7.99
N ILE A 60 -6.52 -9.87 7.52
CA ILE A 60 -5.36 -8.99 7.88
C ILE A 60 -5.33 -8.71 9.35
N SER A 61 -6.51 -8.50 9.93
CA SER A 61 -6.67 -8.19 11.34
C SER A 61 -5.91 -9.16 12.25
N SER A 62 -5.72 -10.42 11.81
CA SER A 62 -4.95 -11.44 12.53
C SER A 62 -3.44 -11.22 12.57
N ILE A 63 -2.90 -10.34 11.71
CA ILE A 63 -1.47 -10.07 11.56
C ILE A 63 -1.12 -8.57 11.61
N LEU A 64 -2.07 -7.72 12.02
CA LEU A 64 -1.85 -6.29 12.21
C LEU A 64 -0.64 -6.05 13.14
N ASP A 65 0.26 -5.14 12.75
CA ASP A 65 1.50 -4.81 13.47
C ASP A 65 2.45 -6.00 13.71
N SER A 66 2.39 -7.05 12.88
CA SER A 66 3.22 -8.24 13.01
C SER A 66 3.82 -8.72 11.68
N ILE A 67 4.90 -9.51 11.76
CA ILE A 67 5.55 -10.13 10.60
C ILE A 67 5.12 -11.59 10.50
N LEU A 68 4.57 -11.97 9.34
CA LEU A 68 4.31 -13.38 9.02
C LEU A 68 5.42 -13.91 8.11
N LEU A 69 6.17 -14.90 8.59
CA LEU A 69 7.15 -15.63 7.78
C LEU A 69 6.47 -16.71 6.93
N LEU A 70 6.83 -16.75 5.65
CA LEU A 70 6.23 -17.64 4.66
C LEU A 70 7.24 -18.69 4.22
N ASN A 71 6.73 -19.78 3.66
CA ASN A 71 7.61 -20.74 3.01
C ASN A 71 8.41 -20.02 1.91
N PRO A 72 9.75 -20.16 1.85
CA PRO A 72 10.56 -19.52 0.81
C PRO A 72 10.20 -19.94 -0.62
N ASN A 73 9.52 -21.08 -0.79
CA ASN A 73 8.96 -21.53 -2.07
C ASN A 73 7.44 -21.35 -2.15
N PHE A 74 6.87 -20.46 -1.33
CA PHE A 74 5.47 -20.10 -1.45
C PHE A 74 5.17 -19.67 -2.89
N TRP A 75 4.04 -20.12 -3.48
CA TRP A 75 3.72 -19.92 -4.90
C TRP A 75 4.77 -20.42 -5.92
N GLY A 76 5.70 -21.30 -5.53
CA GLY A 76 6.76 -21.76 -6.42
C GLY A 76 7.77 -20.67 -6.78
N LEU A 77 7.93 -19.66 -5.92
CA LEU A 77 8.75 -18.48 -6.22
C LEU A 77 10.23 -18.81 -6.45
N LYS A 78 10.77 -19.88 -5.85
CA LYS A 78 12.18 -20.28 -6.09
C LYS A 78 12.45 -20.64 -7.54
N GLU A 79 11.44 -21.14 -8.26
CA GLU A 79 11.56 -21.47 -9.68
C GLU A 79 11.69 -20.21 -10.55
N LEU A 80 11.37 -19.03 -9.99
CA LEU A 80 11.43 -17.75 -10.67
C LEU A 80 12.73 -17.00 -10.38
N ASP A 81 13.55 -17.42 -9.41
CA ASP A 81 14.73 -16.68 -8.95
C ASP A 81 15.75 -16.43 -10.07
N SER A 82 15.90 -17.39 -10.98
CA SER A 82 16.81 -17.28 -12.13
C SER A 82 16.29 -16.39 -13.26
N LEU A 83 15.02 -15.96 -13.20
CA LEU A 83 14.40 -15.18 -14.26
C LEU A 83 14.66 -13.67 -14.08
N PRO A 84 14.80 -12.92 -15.19
CA PRO A 84 14.76 -11.47 -15.17
C PRO A 84 13.49 -10.94 -14.49
N PHE A 85 13.57 -9.76 -13.88
CA PHE A 85 12.45 -9.14 -13.17
C PHE A 85 11.18 -9.06 -14.04
N SER A 86 11.30 -8.68 -15.32
CA SER A 86 10.18 -8.65 -16.27
C SER A 86 9.45 -9.99 -16.34
N ASP A 87 10.19 -11.09 -16.45
CA ASP A 87 9.62 -12.41 -16.63
C ASP A 87 8.98 -12.92 -15.33
N ARG A 88 9.59 -12.60 -14.18
CA ARG A 88 8.98 -12.85 -12.87
C ARG A 88 7.62 -12.16 -12.72
N THR A 89 7.50 -10.90 -13.15
CA THR A 89 6.22 -10.17 -13.08
C THR A 89 5.15 -10.80 -13.98
N ILE A 90 5.53 -11.36 -15.13
CA ILE A 90 4.61 -12.09 -16.00
C ILE A 90 4.10 -13.36 -15.31
N GLU A 91 4.99 -14.17 -14.73
CA GLU A 91 4.60 -15.42 -14.07
C GLU A 91 3.76 -15.20 -12.81
N ILE A 92 4.11 -14.19 -12.00
CA ILE A 92 3.30 -13.79 -10.84
C ILE A 92 1.95 -13.26 -11.30
N GLY A 93 1.93 -12.43 -12.35
CA GLY A 93 0.70 -11.93 -12.96
C GLY A 93 -0.24 -13.07 -13.37
N LYS A 94 0.27 -14.09 -14.07
CA LYS A 94 -0.53 -15.27 -14.46
C LYS A 94 -1.14 -15.99 -13.25
N LYS A 95 -0.36 -16.20 -12.19
CA LYS A 95 -0.85 -16.84 -10.95
C LYS A 95 -1.95 -16.00 -10.30
N LEU A 96 -1.78 -14.69 -10.24
CA LEU A 96 -2.78 -13.75 -9.70
C LEU A 96 -4.05 -13.74 -10.54
N SER A 97 -3.95 -13.64 -11.87
CA SER A 97 -5.11 -13.67 -12.76
C SER A 97 -5.93 -14.94 -12.57
N ARG A 98 -5.25 -16.09 -12.42
CA ARG A 98 -5.94 -17.36 -12.16
C ARG A 98 -6.74 -17.33 -10.87
N ILE A 99 -6.14 -16.86 -9.77
CA ILE A 99 -6.82 -16.75 -8.46
C ILE A 99 -8.02 -15.80 -8.53
N ILE A 100 -7.88 -14.68 -9.26
CA ILE A 100 -8.94 -13.69 -9.43
C ILE A 100 -10.10 -14.29 -10.24
N ARG A 101 -9.83 -15.02 -11.32
CA ARG A 101 -10.85 -15.68 -12.15
C ARG A 101 -11.60 -16.79 -11.41
N GLU A 102 -10.92 -17.51 -10.54
CA GLU A 102 -11.51 -18.62 -9.78
C GLU A 102 -12.36 -18.14 -8.59
N LYS A 103 -12.29 -16.85 -8.22
CA LYS A 103 -13.07 -16.27 -7.13
C LYS A 103 -14.23 -15.42 -7.66
N GLU A 104 -15.42 -15.64 -7.12
CA GLU A 104 -16.53 -14.72 -7.30
C GLU A 104 -16.25 -13.42 -6.52
N ILE A 105 -16.09 -12.32 -7.25
CA ILE A 105 -15.83 -11.01 -6.66
C ILE A 105 -17.17 -10.34 -6.36
N ASP A 106 -17.41 -10.13 -5.08
CA ASP A 106 -18.57 -9.36 -4.59
C ASP A 106 -18.48 -7.91 -5.09
N GLN A 107 -19.41 -7.54 -5.97
CA GLN A 107 -19.45 -6.22 -6.62
C GLN A 107 -19.67 -5.08 -5.62
N GLU A 108 -20.42 -5.31 -4.53
CA GLU A 108 -20.61 -4.29 -3.49
C GLU A 108 -19.30 -4.02 -2.73
N LYS A 109 -18.56 -5.09 -2.41
CA LYS A 109 -17.24 -4.96 -1.77
C LYS A 109 -16.24 -4.30 -2.71
N GLN A 110 -16.29 -4.62 -4.00
CA GLN A 110 -15.42 -3.99 -5.00
C GLN A 110 -15.70 -2.49 -5.07
N LEU A 111 -16.98 -2.09 -5.14
CA LEU A 111 -17.37 -0.67 -5.11
C LEU A 111 -16.92 0.02 -3.82
N LEU A 112 -17.10 -0.63 -2.67
CA LEU A 112 -16.63 -0.09 -1.39
C LEU A 112 -15.12 0.16 -1.41
N LEU A 113 -14.34 -0.84 -1.82
CA LEU A 113 -12.90 -0.75 -1.84
C LEU A 113 -12.43 0.30 -2.84
N THR A 114 -12.95 0.35 -4.05
CA THR A 114 -12.58 1.38 -5.04
C THR A 114 -12.93 2.78 -4.57
N THR A 115 -14.08 2.95 -3.90
CA THR A 115 -14.51 4.25 -3.36
C THR A 115 -13.57 4.75 -2.27
N VAL A 116 -13.16 3.91 -1.31
CA VAL A 116 -12.30 4.37 -0.20
C VAL A 116 -10.88 4.74 -0.62
N TYR A 117 -10.45 4.34 -1.82
CA TYR A 117 -9.17 4.79 -2.39
C TYR A 117 -9.26 6.16 -3.07
N THR A 118 -10.46 6.71 -3.27
CA THR A 118 -10.63 8.11 -3.66
C THR A 118 -10.16 8.99 -2.50
N PRO A 119 -9.17 9.87 -2.71
CA PRO A 119 -8.70 10.79 -1.67
C PRO A 119 -9.83 11.66 -1.11
N ASP A 120 -9.63 12.15 0.12
CA ASP A 120 -10.43 13.19 0.78
C ASP A 120 -11.88 12.86 1.13
N LEU A 121 -12.36 11.65 0.81
CA LEU A 121 -13.69 11.21 1.23
C LEU A 121 -13.75 10.96 2.74
N ASN A 122 -14.87 11.37 3.33
CA ASN A 122 -15.24 11.02 4.69
C ASN A 122 -16.19 9.81 4.70
N VAL A 123 -16.44 9.23 5.89
CA VAL A 123 -17.23 8.00 6.04
C VAL A 123 -18.69 8.17 5.57
N GLU A 124 -19.25 9.38 5.66
CA GLU A 124 -20.61 9.69 5.20
C GLU A 124 -20.69 9.73 3.67
N GLU A 125 -19.71 10.33 3.00
CA GLU A 125 -19.62 10.33 1.53
C GLU A 125 -19.46 8.91 1.00
N VAL A 126 -18.59 8.10 1.61
CA VAL A 126 -18.44 6.67 1.26
C VAL A 126 -19.75 5.92 1.44
N ALA A 127 -20.48 6.16 2.54
CA ALA A 127 -21.77 5.52 2.78
C ALA A 127 -22.81 5.89 1.71
N ASN A 128 -22.83 7.15 1.29
CA ASN A 128 -23.75 7.63 0.25
C ASN A 128 -23.45 7.00 -1.12
N ILE A 129 -22.18 6.88 -1.49
CA ILE A 129 -21.73 6.31 -2.78
C ILE A 129 -21.96 4.80 -2.83
N THR A 130 -21.65 4.10 -1.73
CA THR A 130 -21.66 2.62 -1.69
C THR A 130 -23.00 2.04 -1.26
N HIS A 131 -23.91 2.89 -0.77
CA HIS A 131 -25.17 2.52 -0.12
C HIS A 131 -24.99 1.59 1.10
N TRP A 132 -23.79 1.53 1.68
CA TRP A 132 -23.54 0.84 2.93
C TRP A 132 -23.68 1.81 4.09
N ASP A 133 -24.39 1.38 5.15
CA ASP A 133 -24.42 2.18 6.36
C ASP A 133 -23.05 2.22 7.06
N ARG A 134 -22.82 3.30 7.82
CA ARG A 134 -21.54 3.55 8.51
C ARG A 134 -21.13 2.40 9.45
N ARG A 135 -22.08 1.70 10.07
CA ARG A 135 -21.79 0.57 10.97
C ARG A 135 -21.38 -0.67 10.19
N ARG A 136 -21.99 -0.95 9.04
CA ARG A 136 -21.58 -2.02 8.13
C ARG A 136 -20.18 -1.77 7.58
N ILE A 137 -19.90 -0.55 7.12
CA ILE A 137 -18.56 -0.15 6.66
C ILE A 137 -17.56 -0.35 7.80
N ASN A 138 -17.78 0.24 8.96
CA ASN A 138 -16.81 0.14 10.06
C ASN A 138 -16.59 -1.32 10.51
N ARG A 139 -17.64 -2.14 10.59
CA ARG A 139 -17.52 -3.56 10.92
C ARG A 139 -16.69 -4.32 9.88
N TYR A 140 -16.90 -4.04 8.59
CA TYR A 140 -16.11 -4.62 7.52
C TYR A 140 -14.65 -4.24 7.65
N PHE A 141 -14.33 -2.96 7.85
CA PHE A 141 -12.95 -2.50 7.99
C PHE A 141 -12.24 -3.08 9.22
N ASN A 142 -12.91 -3.14 10.37
CA ASN A 142 -12.30 -3.74 11.57
C ASN A 142 -12.03 -5.22 11.36
N LYS A 143 -12.98 -5.95 10.78
CA LYS A 143 -12.81 -7.38 10.50
C LYS A 143 -11.70 -7.62 9.47
N GLN A 144 -11.75 -6.89 8.36
CA GLN A 144 -10.86 -7.13 7.22
C GLN A 144 -9.47 -6.56 7.40
N PHE A 145 -9.32 -5.41 8.07
CA PHE A 145 -8.07 -4.65 8.17
C PHE A 145 -7.58 -4.44 9.60
N GLY A 146 -8.40 -4.76 10.62
CA GLY A 146 -8.08 -4.43 12.01
C GLY A 146 -8.17 -2.94 12.33
N LEU A 147 -8.69 -2.11 11.40
CA LEU A 147 -8.76 -0.66 11.53
C LEU A 147 -10.20 -0.16 11.45
N SER A 148 -10.47 0.99 12.06
CA SER A 148 -11.72 1.71 11.79
C SER A 148 -11.72 2.27 10.37
N SER A 149 -12.90 2.39 9.75
CA SER A 149 -13.01 2.99 8.40
C SER A 149 -12.53 4.44 8.37
N LYS A 150 -12.73 5.19 9.46
CA LYS A 150 -12.19 6.55 9.61
C LYS A 150 -10.66 6.56 9.62
N THR A 151 -10.04 5.62 10.34
CA THR A 151 -8.57 5.47 10.36
C THR A 151 -8.05 5.18 8.96
N PHE A 152 -8.70 4.27 8.24
CA PHE A 152 -8.33 3.91 6.88
C PHE A 152 -8.43 5.10 5.91
N LEU A 153 -9.53 5.86 5.93
CA LEU A 153 -9.69 7.04 5.07
C LEU A 153 -8.65 8.13 5.38
N ASN A 154 -8.31 8.33 6.66
CA ASN A 154 -7.26 9.28 7.04
C ASN A 154 -5.88 8.84 6.51
N ILE A 155 -5.61 7.52 6.47
CA ILE A 155 -4.40 6.96 5.87
C ILE A 155 -4.37 7.24 4.36
N ILE A 156 -5.46 7.01 3.64
CA ILE A 156 -5.56 7.28 2.20
C ILE A 156 -5.35 8.77 1.90
N ARG A 157 -5.98 9.63 2.70
CA ARG A 157 -5.84 11.09 2.61
C ARG A 157 -4.43 11.59 2.93
N LEU A 158 -3.75 10.96 3.88
CA LEU A 158 -2.35 11.28 4.15
C LEU A 158 -1.46 10.83 2.98
N ARG A 159 -1.74 9.67 2.38
CA ARG A 159 -0.99 9.22 1.21
C ARG A 159 -1.14 10.19 0.03
N SER A 160 -2.34 10.69 -0.25
CA SER A 160 -2.54 11.63 -1.38
C SER A 160 -1.74 12.92 -1.19
N SER A 161 -1.48 13.33 0.06
CA SER A 161 -0.67 14.51 0.37
C SER A 161 0.82 14.33 0.06
N PHE A 162 1.31 13.10 -0.11
CA PHE A 162 2.74 12.82 -0.29
C PHE A 162 3.30 13.37 -1.60
N GLU A 163 2.51 13.36 -2.68
CA GLU A 163 2.93 13.98 -3.95
C GLU A 163 3.06 15.51 -3.77
N SER A 164 2.12 16.16 -3.09
CA SER A 164 2.23 17.58 -2.76
C SER A 164 3.44 17.88 -1.87
N ILE A 165 3.74 17.02 -0.89
CA ILE A 165 4.95 17.16 -0.06
C ILE A 165 6.21 17.08 -0.94
N LYS A 166 6.31 16.12 -1.86
CA LYS A 166 7.44 16.00 -2.80
C LYS A 166 7.64 17.26 -3.65
N GLU A 167 6.54 17.88 -4.06
CA GLU A 167 6.53 19.17 -4.78
C GLU A 167 6.73 20.39 -3.86
N SER A 168 7.19 20.17 -2.62
CA SER A 168 7.43 21.20 -1.59
C SER A 168 6.19 21.92 -1.07
N THR A 169 4.99 21.45 -1.40
CA THR A 169 3.73 21.92 -0.82
C THR A 169 3.45 21.19 0.50
N LEU A 170 3.89 21.81 1.60
CA LEU A 170 3.82 21.21 2.92
C LEU A 170 2.41 21.14 3.54
N TYR A 171 1.44 21.87 2.99
CA TYR A 171 0.07 21.96 3.53
C TYR A 171 -0.96 21.94 2.39
N PRO A 172 -1.21 20.76 1.79
CA PRO A 172 -2.16 20.65 0.70
C PRO A 172 -3.61 20.77 1.20
N ASP A 173 -4.47 21.33 0.35
CA ASP A 173 -5.90 21.51 0.61
C ASP A 173 -6.65 20.18 0.38
N LEU A 174 -6.59 19.31 1.38
CA LEU A 174 -7.09 17.93 1.35
C LEU A 174 -8.03 17.69 2.54
N ASN A 175 -9.08 18.50 2.70
CA ASN A 175 -10.06 18.37 3.80
C ASN A 175 -9.44 18.28 5.22
N TYR A 176 -8.27 18.88 5.43
CA TYR A 176 -7.69 19.08 6.77
C TYR A 176 -8.23 20.38 7.36
N TYR A 177 -8.66 20.34 8.63
CA TYR A 177 -9.23 21.52 9.29
C TYR A 177 -8.24 22.70 9.37
N ASP A 178 -6.98 22.42 9.67
CA ASP A 178 -5.88 23.38 9.69
C ASP A 178 -4.51 22.68 9.58
N GLN A 179 -3.44 23.48 9.52
CA GLN A 179 -2.06 22.99 9.46
C GLN A 179 -1.67 22.14 10.69
N SER A 180 -2.20 22.46 11.88
CA SER A 180 -1.89 21.73 13.11
C SER A 180 -2.53 20.35 13.10
N HIS A 181 -3.76 20.24 12.58
CA HIS A 181 -4.46 18.99 12.35
C HIS A 181 -3.66 18.12 11.38
N TYR A 182 -3.22 18.67 10.24
CA TYR A 182 -2.38 17.95 9.29
C TYR A 182 -1.06 17.44 9.88
N ILE A 183 -0.34 18.29 10.63
CA ILE A 183 0.92 17.90 11.28
C ILE A 183 0.70 16.78 12.30
N LYS A 184 -0.38 16.86 13.10
CA LYS A 184 -0.73 15.83 14.08
C LYS A 184 -1.03 14.50 13.40
N GLU A 185 -1.83 14.50 12.33
CA GLU A 185 -2.14 13.28 11.58
C GLU A 185 -0.90 12.70 10.90
N THR A 186 -0.08 13.53 10.27
CA THR A 186 1.17 13.09 9.65
C THR A 186 2.09 12.43 10.69
N LYS A 187 2.30 13.06 11.85
CA LYS A 187 3.11 12.47 12.92
C LYS A 187 2.51 11.19 13.48
N LYS A 188 1.18 11.11 13.60
CA LYS A 188 0.48 9.94 14.12
C LYS A 188 0.76 8.70 13.26
N TYR A 189 0.72 8.84 11.94
CA TYR A 189 0.84 7.69 11.03
C TYR A 189 2.25 7.48 10.49
N THR A 190 3.10 8.53 10.47
CA THR A 190 4.47 8.42 9.95
C THR A 190 5.57 8.48 11.01
N GLY A 191 5.22 8.85 12.24
CA GLY A 191 6.18 9.15 13.31
C GLY A 191 6.90 10.50 13.13
N GLU A 192 6.75 11.16 11.98
CA GLU A 192 7.52 12.34 11.59
C GLU A 192 6.63 13.49 11.11
N SER A 193 7.20 14.70 11.06
CA SER A 193 6.50 15.87 10.51
C SER A 193 6.62 15.95 8.98
N PRO A 194 5.71 16.64 8.26
CA PRO A 194 5.82 16.84 6.80
C PRO A 194 7.18 17.39 6.37
N LYS A 195 7.73 18.34 7.14
CA LYS A 195 9.07 18.91 6.89
C LYS A 195 10.20 17.88 6.97
N LYS A 196 10.10 16.91 7.88
CA LYS A 196 11.11 15.87 8.06
C LYS A 196 10.94 14.75 7.03
N LEU A 197 9.71 14.42 6.64
CA LEU A 197 9.42 13.53 5.51
C LEU A 197 10.02 14.07 4.21
N LEU A 198 9.87 15.38 3.93
CA LEU A 198 10.43 16.02 2.74
C LEU A 198 11.95 15.87 2.61
N LYS A 199 12.69 15.92 3.73
CA LYS A 199 14.13 15.71 3.71
C LYS A 199 14.51 14.30 3.27
N ASN A 200 13.66 13.31 3.61
CA ASN A 200 13.85 11.88 3.34
C ASN A 200 15.31 11.43 3.59
N GLU A 201 15.82 11.75 4.79
CA GLU A 201 17.20 11.40 5.19
C GLU A 201 17.41 9.88 5.03
N ASP A 202 18.54 9.50 4.42
CA ASP A 202 18.94 8.12 4.14
C ASP A 202 17.98 7.28 3.28
N ASP A 203 17.12 7.91 2.45
CA ASP A 203 16.11 7.21 1.65
C ASP A 203 15.20 6.31 2.50
N ARG A 204 15.00 6.71 3.77
CA ARG A 204 14.21 5.98 4.78
C ARG A 204 12.79 5.69 4.31
N PHE A 205 12.26 6.53 3.43
CA PHE A 205 10.93 6.39 2.86
C PHE A 205 11.00 6.14 1.36
N LEU A 206 10.92 4.85 0.97
CA LEU A 206 10.85 4.41 -0.43
C LEU A 206 9.81 5.20 -1.24
N GLN A 207 8.63 5.45 -0.65
CA GLN A 207 7.53 6.20 -1.27
C GLN A 207 7.93 7.64 -1.66
N PHE A 208 8.94 8.21 -0.99
CA PHE A 208 9.53 9.52 -1.30
C PHE A 208 10.82 9.43 -2.13
N SER A 209 11.50 8.29 -2.15
CA SER A 209 12.72 8.06 -2.94
C SER A 209 12.46 7.74 -4.42
N VAL A 210 11.29 7.18 -4.75
CA VAL A 210 10.98 6.62 -6.07
C VAL A 210 10.81 7.66 -7.20
N ASN A 211 10.71 8.96 -6.90
CA ASN A 211 10.48 10.00 -7.92
C ASN A 211 11.41 11.22 -7.84
N ARG A 212 12.65 11.08 -7.38
CA ARG A 212 13.65 12.12 -7.66
C ARG A 212 13.96 12.07 -9.16
N LYS A 213 13.18 12.80 -9.97
CA LYS A 213 13.64 13.19 -11.31
C LYS A 213 14.99 13.88 -11.13
N PRO A 214 15.96 13.60 -12.02
CA PRO A 214 17.29 14.20 -11.97
C PRO A 214 17.23 15.73 -12.01
#